data_AF-A0A183ECV4-F1
#
_entry.id   AF-A0A183ECV4-F1
#
_cell.length_a   1.000
_cell.length_b   1.000
_cell.length_c   1.000
_cell.angle_alpha   90.00
_cell.angle_beta   90.00
_cell.angle_gamma   90.00
#
_symmetry.space_group_name_H-M   'P 1'
#
loop_
_entity.id
_entity.type
_entity.pdbx_description
1 polymer ?
#
loop_
_entity_poly.entity_id
_entity_poly.type
_entity_poly.pdbx_seq_one_letter_code
_entity_poly.pdbx_strand_id
1 'polypeptide(L)'
;MEHLLQHITDKTTVLEMLTKTFQELPNPVHVDFTEQKLRVIIWYDYAGHFTNKVYVFSSVDDMNDEISAECTRLKPTPNALSHIAHLRFAECFDVTDEKIIEDGAEGVSLCVMLSNLQRSSGPVTCSLVLSRRSDDAFVASKNNVTLGDVLITRIHRTEYKNANFCKDL
;
A
#
# COMPACT_ATOMS: atom_id res chain seq x y z
N MET A 1 39.75 -24.29 -20.21
CA MET A 1 39.80 -23.37 -19.06
C MET A 1 38.36 -22.95 -18.76
N GLU A 2 37.53 -23.93 -18.42
CA GLU A 2 36.08 -23.80 -18.18
C GLU A 2 35.85 -23.76 -16.67
N HIS A 3 36.35 -22.73 -15.99
CA HIS A 3 36.13 -22.59 -14.56
C HIS A 3 35.77 -21.15 -14.24
N LEU A 4 34.58 -20.71 -14.67
CA LEU A 4 33.96 -19.46 -14.22
C LEU A 4 32.45 -19.38 -14.57
N LEU A 5 31.73 -20.51 -14.52
CA LEU A 5 30.26 -20.53 -14.74
C LEU A 5 29.51 -21.44 -13.76
N GLN A 6 29.87 -21.42 -12.47
CA GLN A 6 29.13 -22.15 -11.44
C GLN A 6 28.80 -21.29 -10.21
N HIS A 7 28.22 -20.11 -10.41
CA HIS A 7 27.21 -19.63 -9.47
C HIS A 7 25.84 -20.13 -9.93
N ILE A 8 25.66 -21.44 -9.83
CA ILE A 8 24.33 -22.01 -9.74
C ILE A 8 23.85 -21.67 -8.33
N THR A 9 23.21 -20.51 -8.17
CA THR A 9 22.17 -20.40 -7.16
C THR A 9 21.14 -21.46 -7.56
N ASP A 10 20.96 -22.50 -6.75
CA ASP A 10 20.05 -23.58 -7.10
C ASP A 10 18.69 -23.01 -7.53
N LYS A 11 18.10 -23.56 -8.59
CA LYS A 11 16.83 -23.06 -9.15
C LYS A 11 15.74 -23.03 -8.09
N THR A 12 15.80 -23.96 -7.14
CA THR A 12 14.93 -24.02 -5.96
C THR A 12 15.11 -22.79 -5.07
N THR A 13 16.35 -22.43 -4.73
CA THR A 13 16.65 -21.24 -3.92
C THR A 13 16.25 -19.94 -4.61
N VAL A 14 16.46 -19.84 -5.93
CA VAL A 14 16.01 -18.68 -6.72
C VAL A 14 14.48 -18.59 -6.74
N LEU A 15 13.81 -19.73 -6.95
CA LEU A 15 12.35 -19.80 -6.95
C LEU A 15 11.77 -19.46 -5.57
N GLU A 16 12.38 -19.93 -4.49
CA GLU A 16 12.01 -19.59 -3.10
C GLU A 16 12.20 -18.10 -2.80
N MET A 17 13.33 -17.52 -3.21
CA MET A 17 13.58 -16.07 -3.04
C MET A 17 12.59 -15.23 -3.83
N LEU A 18 12.29 -15.61 -5.07
CA LEU A 18 11.28 -14.94 -5.89
C LEU A 18 9.89 -15.06 -5.26
N THR A 19 9.53 -16.26 -4.80
CA THR A 19 8.23 -16.52 -4.16
C THR A 19 8.07 -15.69 -2.89
N LYS A 20 9.09 -15.61 -2.03
CA LYS A 20 9.10 -14.73 -0.85
C LYS A 20 8.93 -13.26 -1.24
N THR A 21 9.66 -12.82 -2.26
CA THR A 21 9.61 -11.42 -2.72
C THR A 21 8.22 -11.02 -3.22
N PHE A 22 7.46 -11.91 -3.86
CA PHE A 22 6.10 -11.62 -4.33
C PHE A 22 5.02 -11.76 -3.25
N GLN A 23 5.40 -12.25 -2.07
CA GLN A 23 4.49 -12.48 -0.95
C GLN A 23 4.68 -11.47 0.17
N GLU A 24 5.67 -10.58 0.15
CA GLU A 24 5.83 -9.57 1.20
C GLU A 24 4.85 -8.39 1.01
N LEU A 25 4.14 -7.96 2.05
CA LEU A 25 3.35 -6.73 1.99
C LEU A 25 4.26 -5.50 2.13
N PRO A 26 3.96 -4.38 1.45
CA PRO A 26 4.73 -3.16 1.61
C PRO A 26 4.48 -2.51 2.98
N ASN A 27 5.40 -1.63 3.37
CA ASN A 27 5.23 -0.82 4.59
C ASN A 27 4.01 0.10 4.46
N PRO A 28 3.35 0.44 5.58
CA PRO A 28 2.28 1.42 5.59
C PRO A 28 2.73 2.76 4.97
N VAL A 29 1.81 3.39 4.24
CA VAL A 29 2.03 4.67 3.59
C VAL A 29 1.32 5.76 4.40
N HIS A 30 2.06 6.79 4.77
CA HIS A 30 1.53 7.93 5.52
C HIS A 30 1.34 9.12 4.59
N VAL A 31 0.12 9.66 4.55
CA VAL A 31 -0.26 10.77 3.68
C VAL A 31 -0.78 11.94 4.52
N ASP A 32 0.00 13.01 4.56
CA ASP A 32 -0.31 14.17 5.39
C ASP A 32 -1.24 15.16 4.68
N PHE A 33 -2.23 15.64 5.44
CA PHE A 33 -3.17 16.72 5.16
C PHE A 33 -2.93 17.86 6.15
N THR A 34 -1.88 18.64 5.88
CA THR A 34 -1.33 19.65 6.82
C THR A 34 -2.36 20.72 7.19
N GLU A 35 -3.23 21.12 6.26
CA GLU A 35 -4.28 22.12 6.52
C GLU A 35 -5.32 21.63 7.53
N GLN A 36 -5.62 20.33 7.50
CA GLN A 36 -6.59 19.71 8.39
C GLN A 36 -5.94 19.17 9.68
N LYS A 37 -4.60 19.19 9.76
CA LYS A 37 -3.80 18.53 10.81
C LYS A 37 -4.12 17.03 10.94
N LEU A 38 -4.37 16.38 9.81
CA LEU A 38 -4.72 14.96 9.74
C LEU A 38 -3.67 14.20 8.92
N ARG A 39 -3.51 12.93 9.25
CA ARG A 39 -2.69 11.97 8.52
C ARG A 39 -3.54 10.77 8.16
N VAL A 40 -3.46 10.35 6.90
CA VAL A 40 -4.06 9.10 6.46
C VAL A 40 -3.00 8.02 6.42
N ILE A 41 -3.28 6.89 7.04
CA ILE A 41 -2.40 5.72 7.07
C ILE A 41 -3.02 4.65 6.18
N ILE A 42 -2.31 4.28 5.12
CA ILE A 42 -2.70 3.23 4.19
C ILE A 42 -1.89 1.98 4.53
N TRP A 43 -2.57 0.88 4.84
CA TRP A 43 -1.92 -0.38 5.20
C TRP A 43 -2.62 -1.57 4.52
N TYR A 44 -2.02 -2.76 4.65
CA TYR A 44 -2.35 -3.89 3.79
C TYR A 44 -2.53 -5.17 4.60
N ASP A 45 -3.41 -6.03 4.13
CA ASP A 45 -3.52 -7.41 4.60
C ASP A 45 -3.70 -8.38 3.42
N TYR A 46 -3.38 -9.64 3.65
CA TYR A 46 -3.45 -10.68 2.64
C TYR A 46 -4.90 -11.03 2.29
N ALA A 47 -5.22 -11.00 1.00
CA ALA A 47 -6.44 -11.60 0.49
C ALA A 47 -6.20 -13.09 0.24
N GLY A 48 -6.12 -13.89 1.32
CA GLY A 48 -5.79 -15.32 1.23
C GLY A 48 -4.37 -15.58 0.70
N HIS A 49 -4.15 -16.68 -0.01
CA HIS A 49 -2.85 -17.03 -0.59
C HIS A 49 -2.62 -16.45 -2.01
N PHE A 50 -3.43 -15.46 -2.42
CA PHE A 50 -3.33 -14.85 -3.74
C PHE A 50 -2.26 -13.77 -3.76
N THR A 51 -1.36 -13.81 -4.74
CA THR A 51 -0.37 -12.73 -4.98
C THR A 51 -0.91 -11.63 -5.88
N ASN A 52 -2.08 -11.83 -6.49
CA ASN A 52 -2.71 -10.90 -7.41
C ASN A 52 -3.88 -10.12 -6.81
N LYS A 53 -4.10 -10.26 -5.49
CA LYS A 53 -5.14 -9.57 -4.73
C LYS A 53 -4.61 -9.17 -3.36
N VAL A 54 -5.10 -8.06 -2.83
CA VAL A 54 -4.70 -7.56 -1.51
C VAL A 54 -5.87 -6.80 -0.89
N TYR A 55 -6.00 -6.84 0.44
CA TYR A 55 -6.84 -5.89 1.16
C TYR A 55 -6.04 -4.61 1.41
N VAL A 56 -6.61 -3.47 1.04
CA VAL A 56 -6.05 -2.14 1.30
C VAL A 56 -6.96 -1.44 2.28
N PHE A 57 -6.36 -0.93 3.35
CA PHE A 57 -7.04 -0.23 4.42
C PHE A 57 -6.58 1.22 4.46
N SER A 58 -7.48 2.11 4.85
CA SER A 58 -7.18 3.52 5.10
C SER A 58 -7.80 3.94 6.43
N SER A 59 -6.95 4.39 7.36
CA SER A 59 -7.35 4.99 8.63
C SER A 59 -6.94 6.46 8.68
N VAL A 60 -7.73 7.26 9.39
CA VAL A 60 -7.42 8.68 9.63
C VAL A 60 -6.94 8.83 11.06
N ASP A 61 -5.79 9.50 11.22
CA ASP A 61 -5.16 9.79 12.49
C ASP A 61 -4.81 11.28 12.56
N ASP A 62 -4.51 11.77 13.76
CA ASP A 62 -4.06 13.14 13.97
C ASP A 62 -2.59 13.30 13.58
N MET A 63 -2.27 14.46 12.99
CA MET A 63 -0.91 14.84 12.71
C MET A 63 -0.29 15.42 13.99
N ASN A 64 0.39 14.58 14.78
CA ASN A 64 1.13 15.06 15.95
C ASN A 64 2.43 15.74 15.52
N ASP A 65 2.62 17.00 15.94
CA ASP A 65 3.85 17.78 15.73
C ASP A 65 4.98 17.39 16.73
N GLU A 66 4.65 16.64 17.78
CA GLU A 66 5.60 16.26 18.82
C GLU A 66 5.99 14.79 18.70
N ILE A 67 7.20 14.56 18.18
CA ILE A 67 7.94 13.30 18.35
C ILE A 67 8.36 13.23 19.83
N SER A 68 7.43 12.91 20.73
CA SER A 68 7.84 12.43 22.04
C SER A 68 8.29 10.98 21.87
N ALA A 69 9.50 10.69 22.33
CA ALA A 69 10.20 9.43 22.16
C ALA A 69 9.60 8.27 22.99
N GLU A 70 8.31 8.31 23.31
CA GLU A 70 7.56 7.23 23.95
C GLU A 70 6.50 6.71 22.97
N CYS A 71 6.76 5.52 22.43
CA CYS A 71 5.89 4.72 21.58
C CYS A 71 4.57 4.34 22.28
N THR A 72 3.72 5.31 22.58
CA THR A 72 2.31 5.05 22.85
C THR A 72 1.55 5.70 21.71
N ARG A 73 1.02 4.89 20.78
CA ARG A 73 0.07 5.40 19.77
C ARG A 73 -1.05 6.07 20.54
N LEU A 74 -1.07 7.41 20.57
CA LEU A 74 -2.17 8.14 21.16
C LEU A 74 -3.41 7.77 20.37
N LYS A 75 -4.52 7.50 21.08
CA LYS A 75 -5.78 7.19 20.41
C LYS A 75 -6.16 8.36 19.49
N PRO A 76 -6.68 8.08 18.28
CA PRO A 76 -7.15 9.13 17.39
C PRO A 76 -8.15 10.05 18.11
N THR A 77 -8.01 11.36 17.92
CA THR A 77 -8.90 12.35 18.52
C THR A 77 -10.30 12.27 17.89
N PRO A 78 -11.32 12.86 18.53
CA PRO A 78 -12.65 12.98 17.93
C PRO A 78 -12.65 13.67 16.56
N ASN A 79 -11.67 14.53 16.29
CA ASN A 79 -11.50 15.16 14.98
C ASN A 79 -11.11 14.12 13.93
N ALA A 80 -10.04 13.35 14.16
CA ALA A 80 -9.64 12.27 13.25
C ALA A 80 -10.76 11.23 13.04
N LEU A 81 -11.45 10.83 14.11
CA LEU A 81 -12.56 9.87 14.07
C LEU A 81 -13.81 10.39 13.33
N SER A 82 -13.92 11.70 13.13
CA SER A 82 -15.02 12.32 12.36
C SER A 82 -14.77 12.32 10.85
N HIS A 83 -13.61 11.84 10.40
CA HIS A 83 -13.22 11.79 9.00
C HIS A 83 -13.03 10.35 8.51
N ILE A 84 -13.21 10.17 7.20
CA ILE A 84 -12.99 8.92 6.49
C ILE A 84 -12.14 9.22 5.25
N ALA A 85 -11.23 8.29 4.92
CA ALA A 85 -10.36 8.41 3.77
C ALA A 85 -10.70 7.36 2.70
N HIS A 86 -11.29 7.81 1.61
CA HIS A 86 -11.63 6.97 0.46
C HIS A 86 -10.45 6.82 -0.47
N LEU A 87 -10.20 5.59 -0.92
CA LEU A 87 -9.17 5.27 -1.90
C LEU A 87 -9.81 5.06 -3.27
N ARG A 88 -9.23 5.68 -4.30
CA ARG A 88 -9.67 5.56 -5.69
C ARG A 88 -8.51 5.08 -6.53
N PHE A 89 -8.69 3.93 -7.19
CA PHE A 89 -7.66 3.27 -7.98
C PHE A 89 -7.93 3.40 -9.48
N ALA A 90 -6.91 3.16 -10.29
CA ALA A 90 -7.05 3.12 -11.74
C ALA A 90 -7.92 1.94 -12.20
N GLU A 91 -8.59 2.10 -13.34
CA GLU A 91 -9.51 1.11 -13.94
C GLU A 91 -8.82 -0.21 -14.36
N CYS A 92 -7.49 -0.27 -14.34
CA CYS A 92 -6.78 -1.52 -14.56
C CYS A 92 -6.98 -2.52 -13.41
N PHE A 93 -7.41 -2.04 -12.24
CA PHE A 93 -7.71 -2.86 -11.07
C PHE A 93 -9.22 -3.04 -10.86
N ASP A 94 -9.60 -4.20 -10.33
CA ASP A 94 -10.95 -4.41 -9.84
C ASP A 94 -10.95 -4.10 -8.33
N VAL A 95 -11.86 -3.22 -7.90
CA VAL A 95 -11.98 -2.78 -6.51
C VAL A 95 -13.36 -3.21 -6.01
N THR A 96 -13.42 -3.86 -4.85
CA THR A 96 -14.72 -4.15 -4.19
C THR A 96 -15.34 -2.89 -3.61
N ASP A 97 -16.63 -2.98 -3.28
CA ASP A 97 -17.28 -1.97 -2.45
C ASP A 97 -16.52 -1.75 -1.14
N GLU A 98 -16.52 -0.49 -0.69
CA GLU A 98 -15.87 -0.06 0.54
C GLU A 98 -16.57 -0.68 1.76
N LYS A 99 -15.77 -1.20 2.70
CA LYS A 99 -16.25 -1.72 3.98
C LYS A 99 -15.68 -0.88 5.10
N ILE A 100 -16.55 -0.40 5.98
CA ILE A 100 -16.14 0.26 7.22
C ILE A 100 -15.82 -0.82 8.25
N ILE A 101 -14.62 -0.73 8.83
CA ILE A 101 -14.15 -1.60 9.90
C ILE A 101 -13.89 -0.70 11.10
N GLU A 102 -14.54 -1.02 12.21
CA GLU A 102 -14.40 -0.30 13.48
C GLU A 102 -13.65 -1.18 14.47
N ASP A 103 -12.52 -0.68 14.95
CA ASP A 103 -11.77 -1.27 16.04
C ASP A 103 -11.79 -0.32 17.24
N GLY A 104 -12.22 -0.81 18.41
CA GLY A 104 -12.33 0.01 19.62
C GLY A 104 -11.00 0.54 20.16
N ALA A 105 -9.88 -0.02 19.72
CA ALA A 105 -8.52 0.42 20.05
C ALA A 105 -7.89 1.26 18.92
N GLU A 106 -8.13 0.90 17.65
CA GLU A 106 -7.44 1.51 16.48
C GLU A 106 -8.28 2.52 15.68
N GLY A 107 -9.58 2.66 15.99
CA GLY A 107 -10.47 3.62 15.35
C GLY A 107 -11.21 3.05 14.13
N VAL A 108 -11.52 3.92 13.17
CA VAL A 108 -12.33 3.58 11.99
C VAL A 108 -11.43 3.50 10.77
N SER A 109 -11.51 2.38 10.05
CA SER A 109 -10.80 2.18 8.79
C SER A 109 -11.78 1.87 7.67
N LEU A 110 -11.51 2.37 6.47
CA LEU A 110 -12.09 1.81 5.26
C LEU A 110 -11.22 0.67 4.74
N CYS A 111 -11.87 -0.34 4.18
CA CYS A 111 -11.24 -1.50 3.60
C CYS A 111 -11.81 -1.77 2.21
N VAL A 112 -10.94 -2.01 1.25
CA VAL A 112 -11.28 -2.50 -0.09
C VAL A 112 -10.37 -3.66 -0.46
N MET A 113 -10.88 -4.60 -1.26
CA MET A 113 -10.02 -5.58 -1.92
C MET A 113 -9.64 -5.07 -3.30
N LEU A 114 -8.35 -4.95 -3.54
CA LEU A 114 -7.79 -4.65 -4.85
C LEU A 114 -7.40 -5.95 -5.54
N SER A 115 -7.93 -6.19 -6.74
CA SER A 115 -7.65 -7.37 -7.56
C SER A 115 -7.05 -6.99 -8.91
N ASN A 116 -6.56 -7.99 -9.64
CA ASN A 116 -5.88 -7.84 -10.93
C ASN A 116 -4.56 -7.07 -10.84
N LEU A 117 -3.83 -7.22 -9.74
CA LEU A 117 -2.54 -6.55 -9.53
C LEU A 117 -1.55 -6.81 -10.68
N GLN A 118 -1.60 -7.98 -11.34
CA GLN A 118 -0.76 -8.33 -12.48
C GLN A 118 -0.99 -7.46 -13.73
N ARG A 119 -2.07 -6.66 -13.79
CA ARG A 119 -2.33 -5.71 -14.88
C ARG A 119 -1.60 -4.38 -14.70
N SER A 120 -1.03 -4.12 -13.52
CA SER A 120 -0.27 -2.90 -13.27
C SER A 120 1.03 -2.92 -14.06
N SER A 121 1.29 -1.92 -14.88
CA SER A 121 2.56 -1.75 -15.60
C SER A 121 3.65 -1.07 -14.75
N GLY A 122 3.39 -0.85 -13.45
CA GLY A 122 4.30 -0.14 -12.55
C GLY A 122 3.82 -0.16 -11.10
N PRO A 123 4.34 0.76 -10.26
CA PRO A 123 3.89 0.92 -8.89
C PRO A 123 2.38 1.19 -8.82
N VAL A 124 1.72 0.63 -7.81
CA VAL A 124 0.32 0.93 -7.55
C VAL A 124 0.22 2.38 -7.08
N THR A 125 -0.69 3.14 -7.70
CA THR A 125 -1.03 4.50 -7.29
C THR A 125 -2.52 4.61 -7.04
N CYS A 126 -2.89 5.55 -6.17
CA CYS A 126 -4.29 5.87 -5.90
C CYS A 126 -4.48 7.38 -5.73
N SER A 127 -5.72 7.81 -5.88
CA SER A 127 -6.17 9.11 -5.40
C SER A 127 -6.88 8.91 -4.07
N LEU A 128 -6.69 9.85 -3.17
CA LEU A 128 -7.21 9.80 -1.82
C LEU A 128 -8.16 10.97 -1.60
N VAL A 129 -9.37 10.67 -1.14
CA VAL A 129 -10.39 11.67 -0.83
C VAL A 129 -10.73 11.58 0.64
N LEU A 130 -10.52 12.67 1.36
CA LEU A 130 -10.90 12.83 2.75
C LEU A 130 -12.31 13.43 2.79
N SER A 131 -13.24 12.74 3.44
CA SER A 131 -14.61 13.21 3.67
C SER A 131 -14.96 13.17 5.16
N ARG A 132 -16.02 13.89 5.53
CA ARG A 132 -16.59 13.83 6.87
C ARG A 132 -17.51 12.62 6.97
N ARG A 133 -17.35 11.84 8.03
CA ARG A 133 -18.10 10.59 8.27
C ARG A 133 -19.62 10.77 8.37
N SER A 134 -20.09 11.91 8.88
CA SER A 134 -21.52 12.10 9.20
C SER A 134 -22.41 12.31 7.96
N ASP A 135 -21.87 12.95 6.93
CA ASP A 135 -22.62 13.45 5.77
C ASP A 135 -21.89 13.21 4.44
N ASP A 136 -20.76 12.50 4.47
CA ASP A 136 -19.84 12.29 3.34
C ASP A 136 -19.41 13.60 2.66
N ALA A 137 -19.40 14.70 3.42
CA ALA A 137 -19.01 15.99 2.89
C ALA A 137 -17.51 15.99 2.54
N PHE A 138 -17.20 16.41 1.31
CA PHE A 138 -15.82 16.56 0.85
C PHE A 138 -15.03 17.52 1.75
N VAL A 139 -13.83 17.10 2.18
CA VAL A 139 -12.92 17.91 2.99
C VAL A 139 -11.65 18.25 2.20
N ALA A 140 -10.95 17.24 1.68
CA ALA A 140 -9.72 17.43 0.94
C ALA A 140 -9.42 16.23 0.02
N SER A 141 -8.50 16.38 -0.92
CA SER A 141 -8.05 15.27 -1.76
C SER A 141 -6.57 15.35 -2.10
N LYS A 142 -5.94 14.19 -2.30
CA LYS A 142 -4.57 14.08 -2.81
C LYS A 142 -4.53 13.06 -3.93
N ASN A 143 -4.00 13.48 -5.09
CA ASN A 143 -3.88 12.61 -6.25
C ASN A 143 -2.48 11.99 -6.32
N ASN A 144 -2.35 10.92 -7.08
CA ASN A 144 -1.06 10.25 -7.38
C ASN A 144 -0.28 9.83 -6.11
N VAL A 145 -0.99 9.34 -5.09
CA VAL A 145 -0.35 8.71 -3.92
C VAL A 145 0.23 7.38 -4.35
N THR A 146 1.55 7.22 -4.23
CA THR A 146 2.25 5.98 -4.60
C THR A 146 2.24 5.00 -3.44
N LEU A 147 1.63 3.83 -3.65
CA LEU A 147 1.64 2.70 -2.72
C LEU A 147 2.87 1.80 -2.91
N GLY A 148 3.59 1.99 -4.01
CA GLY A 148 4.79 1.22 -4.35
C GLY A 148 4.43 -0.11 -5.01
N ASP A 149 5.33 -1.09 -4.89
CA ASP A 149 5.10 -2.42 -5.43
C ASP A 149 4.36 -3.29 -4.41
N VAL A 150 3.20 -3.81 -4.81
CA VAL A 150 2.31 -4.61 -4.00
C VAL A 150 2.24 -6.03 -4.57
N LEU A 151 2.76 -7.01 -3.83
CA LEU A 151 2.75 -8.43 -4.21
C LEU A 151 3.28 -8.65 -5.64
N ILE A 152 2.47 -9.21 -6.56
CA ILE A 152 2.87 -9.57 -7.92
C ILE A 152 3.34 -8.39 -8.77
N THR A 153 3.00 -7.14 -8.43
CA THR A 153 3.44 -5.97 -9.24
C THR A 153 4.96 -5.82 -9.27
N ARG A 154 5.68 -6.43 -8.31
CA ARG A 154 7.16 -6.43 -8.28
C ARG A 154 7.79 -7.09 -9.51
N ILE A 155 7.06 -7.92 -10.25
CA ILE A 155 7.62 -8.69 -11.38
C ILE A 155 8.18 -7.77 -12.47
N HIS A 156 7.47 -6.68 -12.77
CA HIS A 156 7.89 -5.73 -13.80
C HIS A 156 9.16 -4.96 -13.42
N ARG A 157 9.43 -4.78 -12.12
CA ARG A 157 10.66 -4.11 -11.67
C ARG A 157 11.91 -4.95 -11.94
N THR A 158 11.78 -6.27 -11.92
CA THR A 158 12.85 -7.21 -12.24
C THR A 158 13.17 -7.18 -13.75
N GLU A 159 12.14 -7.05 -14.60
CA GLU A 159 12.31 -6.94 -16.05
C GLU A 159 13.03 -5.64 -16.44
N TYR A 160 12.71 -4.51 -15.81
CA TYR A 160 13.40 -3.23 -16.04
C TYR A 160 14.87 -3.23 -15.57
N LYS A 161 15.20 -3.91 -14.47
CA LYS A 161 16.60 -4.03 -14.03
C LYS A 161 17.44 -4.90 -14.97
N ASN A 162 16.87 -5.98 -15.50
CA ASN A 162 17.57 -6.88 -16.42
C ASN A 162 17.75 -6.27 -17.82
N ALA A 163 16.78 -5.45 -18.28
CA ALA A 163 16.88 -4.76 -19.58
C ALA A 163 17.97 -3.68 -19.63
N ASN A 164 18.32 -3.07 -18.48
CA ASN A 164 19.39 -2.07 -18.41
C ASN A 164 20.78 -2.69 -18.20
N PHE A 165 20.88 -3.92 -17.69
CA PHE A 165 22.17 -4.61 -17.57
C PHE A 165 22.71 -5.10 -18.93
N CYS A 166 21.84 -5.29 -19.93
CA CYS A 166 22.22 -5.69 -21.29
C CYS A 166 22.53 -4.51 -22.23
N LYS A 167 22.50 -3.26 -21.76
CA LYS A 167 22.86 -2.09 -22.57
C LYS A 167 24.27 -1.55 -22.31
N ASP A 168 24.96 -2.07 -21.31
CA ASP A 168 26.30 -1.65 -20.89
C ASP A 168 27.37 -2.75 -21.11
N LEU A 169 27.17 -3.63 -22.11
CA LEU A 169 28.18 -4.59 -22.60
C LEU A 169 28.43 -4.41 -24.10
#